data_AF-A0A1Q3CBN5-F1
#
_entry.id   AF-A0A1Q3CBN5-F1
#
_cell.length_a   1.000
_cell.length_b   1.000
_cell.length_c   1.000
_cell.angle_alpha   90.00
_cell.angle_beta   90.00
_cell.angle_gamma   90.00
#
_symmetry.space_group_name_H-M   'P 1'
#
loop_
_entity.id
_entity.type
_entity.pdbx_description
1 polymer ?
#
loop_
_entity_poly.entity_id
_entity_poly.type
_entity_poly.pdbx_seq_one_letter_code
_entity_poly.pdbx_strand_id
1 'polypeptide(L)'
;MEDDNEVCSSSLSYNDLQNEYNGLIDVLDDLNKEYQLLKKIAKDRAKENIELKKYILDIKNDEGLIEKNLDLQKENCELKIEIDALKKTISKFSDSSNKLDKLQGMQRCVFEKAGLGFDEMNKVQHFNKLLDRKKKNVVNCNFCGKLGHPSYNCWFKRTKAKVKIIWVSKGTFPTNAKGPKTFWVSKR
;
A
#
# COMPACT_ATOMS: atom_id res chain seq x y z
N MET A 1 22.84 -113.45 -1.41
CA MET A 1 24.14 -113.10 -1.99
C MET A 1 23.99 -111.68 -2.48
N GLU A 2 24.80 -110.80 -1.89
CA GLU A 2 25.00 -109.40 -2.28
C GLU A 2 25.41 -109.31 -3.76
N ASP A 3 25.01 -108.24 -4.44
CA ASP A 3 26.00 -107.24 -4.86
C ASP A 3 25.33 -105.99 -5.44
N ASP A 4 25.69 -104.88 -4.78
CA ASP A 4 26.12 -103.61 -5.37
C ASP A 4 25.11 -102.71 -6.08
N ASN A 5 24.50 -101.86 -5.24
CA ASN A 5 24.12 -100.50 -5.58
C ASN A 5 25.32 -99.74 -6.16
N GLU A 6 25.45 -99.74 -7.49
CA GLU A 6 26.29 -98.81 -8.23
C GLU A 6 25.64 -97.42 -8.18
N VAL A 7 25.83 -96.74 -7.04
CA VAL A 7 25.54 -95.31 -6.93
C VAL A 7 26.60 -94.58 -7.75
N CYS A 8 26.29 -94.30 -9.01
CA CYS A 8 27.06 -93.39 -9.86
C CYS A 8 26.96 -91.97 -9.28
N SER A 9 27.73 -91.73 -8.23
CA SER A 9 28.04 -90.38 -7.76
C SER A 9 28.93 -89.77 -8.82
N SER A 10 28.34 -89.05 -9.77
CA SER A 10 29.08 -88.21 -10.72
C SER A 10 29.81 -87.14 -9.92
N SER A 11 31.02 -87.45 -9.44
CA SER A 11 31.87 -86.48 -8.77
C SER A 11 32.22 -85.41 -9.80
N LEU A 12 31.83 -84.16 -9.50
CA LEU A 12 32.19 -83.02 -10.34
C LEU A 12 33.70 -83.02 -10.55
N SER A 13 34.14 -82.88 -11.80
CA SER A 13 35.55 -82.75 -12.09
C SER A 13 36.09 -81.44 -11.49
N TYR A 14 37.37 -81.41 -11.13
CA TYR A 14 38.03 -80.19 -10.64
C TYR A 14 37.82 -79.00 -11.59
N ASN A 15 37.83 -79.24 -12.90
CA ASN A 15 37.60 -78.20 -13.89
C ASN A 15 36.16 -77.68 -13.89
N ASP A 16 35.18 -78.55 -13.63
CA ASP A 16 33.77 -78.15 -13.53
C ASP A 16 33.56 -77.25 -12.31
N LEU A 17 34.18 -77.62 -11.17
CA LEU A 17 34.12 -76.83 -9.94
C LEU A 17 34.81 -75.46 -10.11
N GLN A 18 35.93 -75.41 -10.84
CA GLN A 18 36.65 -74.18 -11.14
C GLN A 18 35.83 -73.24 -12.04
N ASN A 19 35.10 -73.78 -13.01
CA ASN A 19 34.23 -73.00 -13.90
C ASN A 19 33.04 -72.41 -13.14
N GLU A 20 32.38 -73.20 -12.28
CA GLU A 20 31.31 -72.72 -11.40
C GLU A 20 31.80 -71.62 -10.45
N TYR A 21 33.00 -71.78 -9.88
CA TYR A 21 33.61 -70.76 -9.01
C TYR A 21 33.87 -69.45 -9.75
N ASN A 22 34.42 -69.51 -10.98
CA ASN A 22 34.63 -68.31 -11.79
C ASN A 22 33.31 -67.62 -12.14
N GLY A 23 32.26 -68.39 -12.48
CA GLY A 23 30.92 -67.84 -12.73
C GLY A 23 30.32 -67.15 -11.51
N LEU A 24 30.55 -67.68 -10.30
CA LEU A 24 30.15 -67.03 -9.04
C LEU A 24 30.88 -65.70 -8.82
N ILE A 25 32.17 -65.61 -9.18
CA ILE A 25 32.93 -64.35 -9.10
C ILE A 25 32.33 -63.31 -10.02
N ASP A 26 32.02 -63.67 -11.27
CA ASP A 26 31.44 -62.74 -12.25
C ASP A 26 30.10 -62.16 -11.73
N VAL A 27 29.24 -63.02 -11.18
CA VAL A 27 27.97 -62.60 -10.56
C VAL A 27 28.20 -61.69 -9.34
N LEU A 28 29.20 -62.00 -8.51
CA LEU A 28 29.55 -61.17 -7.35
C LEU A 28 30.03 -59.78 -7.77
N ASP A 29 30.87 -59.70 -8.80
CA ASP A 29 31.37 -58.44 -9.34
C ASP A 29 30.24 -57.59 -9.93
N ASP A 30 29.31 -58.20 -10.66
CA ASP A 30 28.14 -57.51 -11.18
C ASP A 30 27.22 -57.01 -10.07
N LEU A 31 26.95 -57.84 -9.05
CA LEU A 31 26.16 -57.43 -7.89
C LEU A 31 26.81 -56.26 -7.13
N ASN A 32 28.14 -56.26 -7.01
CA ASN A 32 28.87 -55.17 -6.37
C ASN A 32 28.75 -53.86 -7.18
N LYS A 33 28.78 -53.92 -8.52
CA LYS A 33 28.53 -52.73 -9.37
C LYS A 33 27.13 -52.18 -9.14
N GLU A 34 26.11 -53.04 -9.13
CA GLU A 34 24.72 -52.64 -8.86
C GLU A 34 24.58 -52.00 -7.47
N TYR A 35 25.20 -52.57 -6.46
CA TYR A 35 25.20 -52.01 -5.11
C TYR A 35 25.79 -50.60 -5.06
N GLN A 36 26.90 -50.34 -5.76
CA GLN A 36 27.48 -48.99 -5.82
C GLN A 36 26.57 -47.98 -6.51
N LEU A 37 25.89 -48.40 -7.59
CA LEU A 37 24.89 -47.57 -8.26
C LEU A 37 23.73 -47.24 -7.33
N LEU A 38 23.18 -48.24 -6.64
CA LEU A 38 22.09 -48.06 -5.68
C LEU A 38 22.48 -47.12 -4.54
N LYS A 39 23.70 -47.27 -4.02
CA LYS A 39 24.28 -46.41 -2.99
C LYS A 39 24.40 -44.96 -3.46
N LYS A 40 24.76 -44.73 -4.73
CA LYS A 40 24.81 -43.39 -5.31
C LYS A 40 23.40 -42.79 -5.45
N ILE A 41 22.45 -43.55 -5.98
CA ILE A 41 21.05 -43.14 -6.10
C ILE A 41 20.47 -42.77 -4.73
N ALA A 42 20.70 -43.59 -3.71
CA ALA A 42 20.23 -43.31 -2.36
C ALA A 42 20.77 -41.97 -1.81
N LYS A 43 22.04 -41.65 -2.06
CA LYS A 43 22.64 -40.36 -1.67
C LYS A 43 22.03 -39.20 -2.43
N ASP A 44 21.80 -39.34 -3.73
CA ASP A 44 21.24 -38.27 -4.55
C ASP A 44 19.77 -38.02 -4.20
N ARG A 45 18.98 -39.08 -3.98
CA ARG A 45 17.61 -38.97 -3.45
C ARG A 45 17.55 -38.34 -2.06
N ALA A 46 18.53 -38.60 -1.20
CA ALA A 46 18.60 -37.95 0.11
C ALA A 46 18.82 -36.44 0.00
N LYS A 47 19.64 -35.98 -0.97
CA LYS A 47 19.83 -34.54 -1.25
C LYS A 47 18.55 -33.91 -1.81
N GLU A 48 17.93 -34.54 -2.80
CA GLU A 48 16.67 -34.08 -3.40
C GLU A 48 15.58 -33.93 -2.33
N ASN A 49 15.46 -34.89 -1.40
CA ASN A 49 14.54 -34.79 -0.28
C ASN A 49 14.80 -33.61 0.66
N ILE A 50 16.05 -33.20 0.87
CA ILE A 50 16.39 -32.03 1.68
C ILE A 50 15.95 -30.75 0.95
N GLU A 51 16.22 -30.67 -0.36
CA GLU A 51 15.81 -29.52 -1.18
C GLU A 51 14.28 -29.39 -1.26
N LEU A 52 13.57 -30.50 -1.48
CA LEU A 52 12.09 -30.51 -1.49
C LEU A 52 11.51 -30.05 -0.15
N LYS A 53 12.09 -30.49 0.98
CA LYS A 53 11.67 -30.01 2.32
C LYS A 53 11.85 -28.50 2.47
N LYS A 54 12.92 -27.93 1.89
CA LYS A 54 13.15 -26.49 1.89
C LYS A 54 12.07 -25.75 1.09
N TYR A 55 11.77 -26.19 -0.13
CA TYR A 55 10.72 -25.57 -0.94
C TYR A 55 9.33 -25.64 -0.27
N ILE A 56 9.00 -26.76 0.39
CA ILE A 56 7.75 -26.90 1.14
C ILE A 56 7.68 -25.87 2.29
N LEU A 57 8.79 -25.64 3.00
CA LEU A 57 8.85 -24.64 4.07
C LEU A 57 8.63 -23.22 3.52
N ASP A 58 9.23 -22.89 2.38
CA ASP A 58 9.06 -21.58 1.73
C ASP A 58 7.60 -21.36 1.31
N ILE A 59 6.96 -22.35 0.68
CA ILE A 59 5.54 -22.29 0.31
C ILE A 59 4.64 -22.11 1.54
N LYS A 60 4.93 -22.81 2.64
CA LYS A 60 4.15 -22.67 3.88
C LYS A 60 4.24 -21.27 4.49
N ASN A 61 5.38 -20.59 4.34
CA ASN A 61 5.52 -19.20 4.75
C ASN A 61 4.67 -18.28 3.86
N ASP A 62 4.60 -18.55 2.55
CA ASP A 62 3.75 -17.81 1.61
C ASP A 62 2.26 -18.00 1.91
N GLU A 63 1.81 -19.19 2.33
CA GLU A 63 0.43 -19.41 2.79
C GLU A 63 0.04 -18.48 3.95
N GLY A 64 0.95 -18.23 4.90
CA GLY A 64 0.72 -17.26 5.98
C GLY A 64 0.64 -15.81 5.49
N LEU A 65 1.22 -15.47 4.33
CA LEU A 65 1.05 -14.17 3.69
C LEU A 65 -0.30 -14.07 2.95
N ILE A 66 -0.78 -15.19 2.38
CA ILE A 66 -2.09 -15.26 1.74
C ILE A 66 -3.20 -15.00 2.78
N GLU A 67 -3.11 -15.59 3.97
CA GLU A 67 -4.07 -15.39 5.05
C GLU A 67 -4.16 -13.91 5.46
N LYS A 68 -3.01 -13.25 5.70
CA LYS A 68 -2.97 -11.81 6.01
C LYS A 68 -3.54 -10.94 4.89
N ASN A 69 -3.32 -11.32 3.63
CA ASN A 69 -3.90 -10.61 2.49
C ASN A 69 -5.42 -10.73 2.44
N LEU A 70 -5.99 -11.88 2.82
CA LEU A 70 -7.44 -12.05 2.90
C LEU A 70 -8.05 -11.15 3.97
N ASP A 71 -7.41 -11.05 5.15
CA ASP A 71 -7.85 -10.14 6.22
C ASP A 71 -7.80 -8.67 5.76
N LEU A 72 -6.68 -8.26 5.16
CA LEU A 72 -6.55 -6.90 4.59
C LEU A 72 -7.58 -6.64 3.47
N GLN A 73 -7.92 -7.64 2.67
CA GLN A 73 -8.93 -7.50 1.63
C GLN A 73 -10.33 -7.29 2.24
N LYS A 74 -10.64 -8.00 3.33
CA LYS A 74 -11.89 -7.84 4.08
C LYS A 74 -11.99 -6.44 4.70
N GLU A 75 -10.96 -5.97 5.40
CA GLU A 75 -10.91 -4.62 5.96
C GLU A 75 -11.06 -3.54 4.88
N ASN A 76 -10.41 -3.71 3.72
CA ASN A 76 -10.56 -2.79 2.59
C ASN A 76 -12.00 -2.74 2.05
N CYS A 77 -12.71 -3.87 2.03
CA CYS A 77 -14.12 -3.90 1.63
C CYS A 77 -15.01 -3.14 2.63
N GLU A 78 -14.79 -3.34 3.93
CA GLU A 78 -15.51 -2.63 5.00
C GLU A 78 -15.28 -1.12 4.94
N LEU A 79 -14.02 -0.69 4.83
CA LEU A 79 -13.65 0.72 4.67
C LEU A 79 -14.27 1.35 3.42
N LYS A 80 -14.38 0.60 2.32
CA LYS A 80 -15.01 1.10 1.09
C LYS A 80 -16.50 1.38 1.28
N ILE A 81 -17.20 0.52 2.03
CA ILE A 81 -18.61 0.72 2.40
C ILE A 81 -18.75 1.96 3.28
N GLU A 82 -17.91 2.12 4.30
CA GLU A 82 -17.92 3.30 5.18
C GLU A 82 -17.65 4.59 4.42
N ILE A 83 -16.67 4.60 3.51
CA ILE A 83 -16.36 5.74 2.66
C ILE A 83 -17.57 6.16 1.82
N ASP A 84 -18.31 5.22 1.24
CA ASP A 84 -19.46 5.54 0.42
C ASP A 84 -20.65 6.04 1.27
N ALA A 85 -20.83 5.50 2.49
CA ALA A 85 -21.77 6.04 3.46
C ALA A 85 -21.41 7.48 3.87
N LEU A 86 -20.13 7.76 4.16
CA LEU A 86 -19.63 9.09 4.52
C LEU A 86 -19.74 10.08 3.37
N LYS A 87 -19.45 9.68 2.13
CA LYS A 87 -19.68 10.52 0.95
C LYS A 87 -21.14 10.94 0.84
N LYS A 88 -22.07 10.01 1.10
CA LYS A 88 -23.51 10.29 1.07
C LYS A 88 -23.93 11.27 2.17
N THR A 89 -23.37 11.16 3.37
CA THR A 89 -23.65 12.12 4.46
C THR A 89 -23.05 13.50 4.18
N ILE A 90 -21.81 13.56 3.67
CA ILE A 90 -21.15 14.81 3.27
C ILE A 90 -21.92 15.51 2.15
N SER A 91 -22.44 14.78 1.15
CA SER A 91 -23.28 15.36 0.10
C SER A 91 -24.53 16.02 0.67
N LYS A 92 -25.26 15.33 1.56
CA LYS A 92 -26.45 15.90 2.23
C LYS A 92 -26.11 17.13 3.07
N PHE A 93 -24.98 17.10 3.77
CA PHE A 93 -24.47 18.23 4.54
C PHE A 93 -24.09 19.42 3.65
N SER A 94 -23.49 19.16 2.49
CA SER A 94 -23.18 20.20 1.50
C SER A 94 -24.46 20.84 0.96
N ASP A 95 -25.49 20.06 0.66
CA ASP A 95 -26.79 20.57 0.21
C ASP A 95 -27.48 21.44 1.25
N SER A 96 -27.45 21.03 2.52
CA SER A 96 -28.01 21.84 3.62
C SER A 96 -27.19 23.12 3.85
N SER A 97 -25.86 23.06 3.77
CA SER A 97 -24.98 24.24 3.85
C SER A 97 -25.29 25.23 2.73
N ASN A 98 -25.48 24.77 1.50
CA ASN A 98 -25.84 25.61 0.36
C ASN A 98 -27.19 26.32 0.57
N LYS A 99 -28.16 25.64 1.20
CA LYS A 99 -29.45 26.25 1.57
C LYS A 99 -29.27 27.30 2.66
N LEU A 100 -28.46 27.01 3.69
CA LEU A 100 -28.16 27.96 4.76
C LEU A 100 -27.44 29.21 4.23
N ASP A 101 -26.47 29.06 3.33
CA ASP A 101 -25.75 30.18 2.71
C ASP A 101 -26.68 31.10 1.91
N LYS A 102 -27.69 30.54 1.23
CA LYS A 102 -28.73 31.33 0.56
C LYS A 102 -29.56 32.11 1.59
N LEU A 103 -30.02 31.47 2.66
CA LEU A 103 -30.79 32.11 3.72
C LEU A 103 -29.98 33.22 4.43
N GLN A 104 -28.73 32.96 4.80
CA GLN A 104 -27.85 33.98 5.40
C GLN A 104 -27.56 35.12 4.41
N GLY A 105 -27.40 34.80 3.13
CA GLY A 105 -27.32 35.80 2.06
C GLY A 105 -28.57 36.68 2.02
N MET A 106 -29.74 36.10 2.27
CA MET A 106 -30.99 36.85 2.36
C MET A 106 -31.11 37.70 3.61
N GLN A 107 -30.74 37.14 4.76
CA GLN A 107 -30.81 37.81 6.06
C GLN A 107 -29.91 39.05 6.12
N ARG A 108 -28.72 39.01 5.49
CA ARG A 108 -27.85 40.20 5.34
C ARG A 108 -28.46 41.34 4.53
N CYS A 109 -29.54 41.09 3.78
CA CYS A 109 -30.28 42.10 3.03
C CYS A 109 -31.62 42.48 3.68
N VAL A 110 -31.96 41.94 4.86
CA VAL A 110 -33.04 42.47 5.69
C VAL A 110 -32.51 43.71 6.39
N PHE A 111 -32.43 44.80 5.65
CA PHE A 111 -32.38 46.13 6.24
C PHE A 111 -33.80 46.45 6.72
N GLU A 112 -34.10 46.13 7.98
CA GLU A 112 -35.11 46.88 8.73
C GLU A 112 -34.58 48.31 8.85
N LYS A 113 -34.79 49.11 7.81
CA LYS A 113 -34.75 50.56 7.86
C LYS A 113 -36.18 51.03 7.73
N ALA A 114 -36.96 50.86 8.79
CA ALA A 114 -38.19 51.61 8.98
C ALA A 114 -37.79 53.00 9.50
N GLY A 115 -37.61 53.94 8.57
CA GLY A 115 -37.36 55.34 8.86
C GLY A 115 -37.99 56.20 7.77
N LEU A 116 -38.60 57.32 8.16
CA LEU A 116 -39.25 58.28 7.26
C LEU A 116 -38.33 58.61 6.07
N GLY A 117 -38.71 58.15 4.87
CA GLY A 117 -37.98 58.34 3.62
C GLY A 117 -37.54 57.07 2.86
N PHE A 118 -37.92 55.87 3.30
CA PHE A 118 -37.51 54.62 2.66
C PHE A 118 -38.42 54.25 1.47
N ASP A 119 -37.92 54.35 0.23
CA ASP A 119 -38.60 53.91 -0.99
C ASP A 119 -38.40 52.40 -1.21
N GLU A 120 -39.52 51.67 -1.24
CA GLU A 120 -39.61 50.21 -1.20
C GLU A 120 -39.24 49.55 -2.54
N MET A 121 -39.23 50.30 -3.65
CA MET A 121 -39.17 49.75 -5.01
C MET A 121 -37.77 49.35 -5.51
N ASN A 122 -36.69 49.71 -4.81
CA ASN A 122 -35.31 49.53 -5.29
C ASN A 122 -34.58 48.23 -4.81
N LYS A 123 -35.22 47.37 -4.00
CA LYS A 123 -34.53 46.24 -3.34
C LYS A 123 -34.31 44.99 -4.20
N VAL A 124 -35.18 44.69 -5.16
CA VAL A 124 -35.09 43.43 -5.95
C VAL A 124 -33.84 43.38 -6.83
N GLN A 125 -33.37 44.54 -7.32
CA GLN A 125 -32.17 44.63 -8.15
C GLN A 125 -30.86 44.43 -7.38
N HIS A 126 -30.79 44.80 -6.10
CA HIS A 126 -29.54 44.74 -5.34
C HIS A 126 -29.17 43.32 -4.91
N PHE A 127 -30.17 42.46 -4.67
CA PHE A 127 -29.96 41.05 -4.32
C PHE A 127 -29.27 40.26 -5.42
N ASN A 128 -29.78 40.38 -6.66
CA ASN A 128 -29.20 39.72 -7.82
C ASN A 128 -27.77 40.21 -8.06
N LYS A 129 -27.51 41.53 -7.92
CA LYS A 129 -26.17 42.12 -8.05
C LYS A 129 -25.17 41.63 -6.98
N LEU A 130 -25.62 41.32 -5.76
CA LEU A 130 -24.78 40.76 -4.69
C LEU A 130 -24.43 39.28 -4.92
N LEU A 131 -25.40 38.48 -5.38
CA LEU A 131 -25.18 37.07 -5.76
C LEU A 131 -24.28 36.95 -6.99
N ASP A 132 -24.47 37.81 -7.99
CA ASP A 132 -23.64 37.84 -9.20
C ASP A 132 -22.21 38.32 -8.92
N ARG A 133 -22.01 39.24 -7.96
CA ARG A 133 -20.66 39.63 -7.49
C ARG A 133 -19.92 38.46 -6.85
N LYS A 134 -20.60 37.57 -6.10
CA LYS A 134 -19.97 36.36 -5.54
C LYS A 134 -19.60 35.33 -6.61
N LYS A 135 -20.41 35.15 -7.66
CA LYS A 135 -20.11 34.25 -8.78
C LYS A 135 -18.98 34.75 -9.69
N LYS A 136 -18.81 36.06 -9.84
CA LYS A 136 -17.76 36.65 -10.72
C LYS A 136 -16.40 36.79 -10.05
N ASN A 137 -16.34 36.86 -8.71
CA ASN A 137 -15.08 36.94 -7.96
C ASN A 137 -14.45 35.56 -7.71
N VAL A 138 -14.46 34.68 -8.72
CA VAL A 138 -13.63 33.47 -8.67
C VAL A 138 -12.20 33.90 -8.92
N VAL A 139 -11.47 34.12 -7.83
CA VAL A 139 -10.06 34.50 -7.89
C VAL A 139 -9.30 33.34 -8.53
N ASN A 140 -8.83 33.55 -9.76
CA ASN A 140 -7.92 32.62 -10.42
C ASN A 140 -6.48 32.91 -9.98
N CYS A 141 -5.67 31.87 -9.92
CA CYS A 141 -4.26 32.00 -9.63
C CYS A 141 -3.45 32.08 -10.94
N ASN A 142 -2.88 33.24 -11.25
CA ASN A 142 -1.96 33.41 -12.39
C ASN A 142 -0.70 32.50 -12.36
N PHE A 143 -0.40 31.82 -11.25
CA PHE A 143 0.77 30.94 -11.14
C PHE A 143 0.45 29.47 -11.41
N CYS A 144 -0.60 28.93 -10.79
CA CYS A 144 -0.97 27.50 -10.94
C CYS A 144 -2.26 27.28 -11.76
N GLY A 145 -2.89 28.35 -12.24
CA GLY A 145 -4.13 28.28 -13.03
C GLY A 145 -5.37 27.81 -12.25
N LYS A 146 -5.24 27.45 -10.97
CA LYS A 146 -6.37 26.94 -10.16
C LYS A 146 -7.23 28.09 -9.62
N LEU A 147 -8.52 27.83 -9.51
CA LEU A 147 -9.52 28.73 -8.95
C LEU A 147 -9.52 28.67 -7.42
N GLY A 148 -9.94 29.76 -6.77
CA GLY A 148 -10.18 29.82 -5.31
C GLY A 148 -9.07 30.48 -4.48
N HIS A 149 -7.96 30.92 -5.09
CA HIS A 149 -6.92 31.68 -4.39
C HIS A 149 -6.17 32.64 -5.33
N PRO A 150 -5.71 33.81 -4.84
CA PRO A 150 -4.89 34.73 -5.61
C PRO A 150 -3.43 34.25 -5.70
N SER A 151 -2.71 34.68 -6.74
CA SER A 151 -1.34 34.24 -7.03
C SER A 151 -0.33 34.46 -5.89
N TYR A 152 -0.54 35.44 -5.02
CA TYR A 152 0.33 35.69 -3.87
C TYR A 152 0.18 34.65 -2.75
N ASN A 153 -0.97 33.98 -2.66
CA ASN A 153 -1.25 32.91 -1.69
C ASN A 153 -1.14 31.51 -2.31
N CYS A 154 -0.58 31.40 -3.52
CA CYS A 154 -0.43 30.12 -4.18
C CYS A 154 0.61 29.25 -3.46
N TRP A 155 0.21 28.04 -3.07
CA TRP A 155 1.10 27.07 -2.43
C TRP A 155 2.32 26.75 -3.30
N PHE A 156 2.13 26.60 -4.62
CA PHE A 156 3.23 26.33 -5.55
C PHE A 156 4.19 27.52 -5.71
N LYS A 157 3.73 28.75 -5.38
CA LYS A 157 4.53 29.97 -5.39
C LYS A 157 5.20 30.24 -4.04
N ARG A 158 5.24 29.29 -3.10
CA ARG A 158 6.03 29.46 -1.86
C ARG A 158 7.51 29.57 -2.22
N THR A 159 7.92 30.77 -2.60
CA THR A 159 9.31 31.17 -2.71
C THR A 159 9.94 30.93 -1.35
N LYS A 160 11.10 30.28 -1.35
CA LYS A 160 12.04 30.17 -0.23
C LYS A 160 12.57 31.56 0.18
N ALA A 161 11.70 32.56 0.33
CA ALA A 161 12.08 33.83 0.92
C ALA A 161 12.44 33.53 2.37
N LYS A 162 13.74 33.50 2.65
CA LYS A 162 14.29 33.39 4.00
C LYS A 162 13.86 34.62 4.80
N VAL A 163 12.64 34.60 5.33
CA VAL A 163 12.19 35.58 6.31
C VAL A 163 13.02 35.35 7.55
N LYS A 164 13.98 36.25 7.81
CA LYS A 164 14.78 36.21 9.04
C LYS A 164 13.91 36.78 10.16
N ILE A 165 13.31 35.90 10.96
CA ILE A 165 12.55 36.30 12.15
C ILE A 165 13.56 36.74 13.21
N ILE A 166 13.42 37.99 13.67
CA ILE A 166 14.29 38.57 14.71
C ILE A 166 13.46 38.66 15.99
N TRP A 167 14.00 38.10 17.08
CA TRP A 167 13.41 38.22 18.41
C TRP A 167 13.68 39.62 18.98
N VAL A 168 12.64 40.30 19.47
CA VAL A 168 12.76 41.62 20.10
C VAL A 168 11.96 41.62 21.41
N SER A 169 12.55 42.16 22.47
CA SER A 169 11.88 42.38 23.76
C SER A 169 10.71 43.37 23.62
N LYS A 170 9.63 43.15 24.38
CA LYS A 170 8.48 44.08 24.38
C LYS A 170 8.96 45.51 24.68
N GLY A 171 8.63 46.45 23.80
CA GLY A 171 8.90 47.89 23.97
C GLY A 171 9.95 48.49 23.04
N THR A 172 10.74 47.67 22.33
CA THR A 172 11.76 48.18 21.39
C THR A 172 11.26 48.03 19.94
N PHE A 173 11.02 49.14 19.25
CA PHE A 173 10.69 49.11 17.82
C PHE A 173 11.95 49.47 17.01
N PRO A 174 12.48 48.56 16.17
CA PRO A 174 13.62 48.89 15.33
C PRO A 174 13.19 49.94 14.29
N THR A 175 13.79 51.13 14.38
CA THR A 175 13.40 52.32 13.62
C THR A 175 13.79 52.29 12.14
N ASN A 176 14.42 51.23 11.63
CA ASN A 176 14.91 51.20 10.24
C ASN A 176 14.84 49.81 9.54
N ALA A 177 13.82 49.00 9.85
CA ALA A 177 13.66 47.70 9.19
C ALA A 177 13.22 47.86 7.72
N LYS A 178 14.12 47.61 6.76
CA LYS A 178 13.78 47.50 5.34
C LYS A 178 13.28 46.08 5.02
N GLY A 179 11.98 45.95 4.74
CA GLY A 179 11.35 44.70 4.30
C GLY A 179 10.00 44.43 4.99
N PRO A 180 9.27 43.36 4.59
CA PRO A 180 7.98 43.00 5.18
C PRO A 180 8.12 42.77 6.70
N LYS A 181 7.33 43.49 7.50
CA LYS A 181 7.40 43.44 8.97
C LYS A 181 6.91 42.08 9.48
N THR A 182 7.81 41.25 10.00
CA THR A 182 7.46 40.04 10.76
C THR A 182 8.09 40.09 12.15
N PHE A 183 7.48 40.88 13.03
CA PHE A 183 7.87 40.94 14.44
C PHE A 183 6.97 40.00 15.24
N TRP A 184 7.58 39.16 16.08
CA TRP A 184 6.86 38.26 16.97
C TRP A 184 7.09 38.68 18.42
N VAL A 185 6.02 38.77 19.19
CA VAL A 185 6.05 39.20 20.59
C VAL A 185 5.52 38.05 21.45
N SER A 186 6.34 37.58 22.40
CA SER A 186 5.95 36.52 23.33
C SER A 186 4.70 36.91 24.15
N LYS A 187 3.73 36.00 24.21
CA LYS A 187 2.57 36.08 25.10
C LYS A 187 2.83 35.24 26.35
N ARG A 188 2.56 35.82 27.52
CA ARG A 188 2.34 35.05 28.76
C ARG A 188 0.89 34.57 28.76
#